data_AF-A0A9E2P2E3-F1
#
_entry.id   AF-A0A9E2P2E3-F1
#
_cell.length_a   1.000
_cell.length_b   1.000
_cell.length_c   1.000
_cell.angle_alpha   90.00
_cell.angle_beta   90.00
_cell.angle_gamma   90.00
#
_symmetry.space_group_name_H-M   'P 1'
#
loop_
_entity.id
_entity.type
_entity.pdbx_description
1 polymer ?
#
loop_
_entity_poly.entity_id
_entity_poly.type
_entity_poly.pdbx_seq_one_letter_code
_entity_poly.pdbx_strand_id
1 'polypeptide(L)'
;MINGIFNRHLIDIHSMEYSQTKLFGENQYITGTHAMSILGLSRHTFEKMVQEGLIARSDINGHIAYDKGVVEAFKQHPEYIRIQNGVLDERNQLNDLTGKDWLPETKSYFYQKGLGANHPDAQIEKQHPAPFSFQDIERLILFFTKKGMNVLDPFGGVGSTAKACAVSGRHCTSIELSPKYHNLSIERLEKEVGRGTSTHHNLINGDSCQLLPTYKAGTFDFIVTSPPYWGILHKQDQKVVKNRVANNLDTHYSDDDKDLGNISDYEKFLDILIE
;
A
#
# COMPACT_ATOMS: atom_id res chain seq x y z
N MET A 1 28.70 -21.00 2.44
CA MET A 1 28.97 -21.01 3.90
C MET A 1 28.13 -19.92 4.60
N ILE A 2 26.81 -19.89 4.39
CA ILE A 2 25.83 -19.10 5.14
C ILE A 2 24.50 -19.85 5.02
N ASN A 3 24.27 -20.85 5.87
CA ASN A 3 23.01 -21.58 5.99
C ASN A 3 22.86 -22.00 7.46
N GLY A 4 22.71 -21.05 8.36
CA GLY A 4 22.80 -21.36 9.78
C GLY A 4 22.26 -20.30 10.74
N ILE A 5 21.13 -19.64 10.43
CA ILE A 5 20.47 -18.76 11.42
C ILE A 5 18.92 -18.94 11.51
N PHE A 6 18.25 -19.60 10.56
CA PHE A 6 16.79 -19.84 10.67
C PHE A 6 16.45 -21.30 11.00
N ASN A 7 16.82 -21.77 12.19
CA ASN A 7 16.21 -23.01 12.73
C ASN A 7 16.25 -23.09 14.26
N ARG A 8 15.78 -22.05 14.95
CA ARG A 8 15.40 -22.14 16.36
C ARG A 8 13.94 -21.72 16.46
N HIS A 9 13.02 -22.67 16.32
CA HIS A 9 11.63 -22.67 16.85
C HIS A 9 10.74 -23.77 16.24
N LEU A 10 11.32 -24.82 15.63
CA LEU A 10 10.63 -26.11 15.58
C LEU A 10 10.85 -26.82 16.92
N ILE A 11 10.12 -26.35 17.94
CA ILE A 11 9.91 -27.16 19.14
C ILE A 11 8.99 -28.29 18.68
N ASP A 12 9.49 -29.51 18.77
CA ASP A 12 8.83 -30.71 18.27
C ASP A 12 7.48 -30.88 18.96
N ILE A 13 6.37 -30.79 18.21
CA ILE A 13 5.00 -30.80 18.73
C ILE A 13 4.76 -32.06 19.57
N HIS A 14 5.35 -33.19 19.17
CA HIS A 14 5.29 -34.44 19.92
C HIS A 14 5.98 -34.37 21.29
N SER A 15 7.08 -33.63 21.40
CA SER A 15 7.77 -33.44 22.68
C SER A 15 6.96 -32.56 23.65
N MET A 16 6.24 -31.57 23.10
CA MET A 16 5.35 -30.72 23.90
C MET A 16 4.13 -31.49 24.37
N GLU A 17 3.44 -32.22 23.49
CA GLU A 17 2.27 -33.04 23.85
C GLU A 17 2.61 -34.06 24.94
N TYR A 18 3.75 -34.76 24.82
CA TYR A 18 4.22 -35.69 25.85
C TYR A 18 4.44 -35.02 27.23
N SER A 19 5.00 -33.80 27.23
CA SER A 19 5.17 -33.02 28.46
C SER A 19 3.84 -32.53 29.05
N GLN A 20 2.83 -32.23 28.23
CA GLN A 20 1.49 -31.84 28.71
C GLN A 20 0.79 -33.00 29.42
N THR A 21 0.76 -34.17 28.78
CA THR A 21 0.10 -35.38 29.33
C THR A 21 0.69 -35.75 30.69
N LYS A 22 2.00 -35.60 30.87
CA LYS A 22 2.68 -35.87 32.15
C LYS A 22 2.32 -34.87 33.25
N LEU A 23 2.04 -33.61 32.90
CA LEU A 23 1.71 -32.54 33.86
C LEU A 23 0.22 -32.50 34.24
N PHE A 24 -0.68 -32.75 33.28
CA PHE A 24 -2.11 -32.48 33.45
C PHE A 24 -3.02 -33.69 33.31
N GLY A 25 -2.50 -34.87 32.98
CA GLY A 25 -3.25 -36.13 32.92
C GLY A 25 -4.12 -36.29 31.66
N GLU A 26 -4.92 -35.30 31.31
CA GLU A 26 -5.75 -35.24 30.09
C GLU A 26 -5.34 -34.09 29.17
N ASN A 27 -5.48 -34.28 27.85
CA ASN A 27 -5.06 -33.35 26.79
C ASN A 27 -5.89 -32.04 26.72
N GLN A 28 -6.77 -31.82 27.70
CA GLN A 28 -7.63 -30.65 27.81
C GLN A 28 -6.84 -29.40 28.23
N TYR A 29 -5.87 -29.54 29.14
CA TYR A 29 -5.13 -28.41 29.69
C TYR A 29 -3.71 -28.34 29.14
N ILE A 30 -3.26 -27.12 28.86
CA ILE A 30 -1.94 -26.84 28.29
C ILE A 30 -1.18 -25.78 29.08
N THR A 31 0.15 -25.89 29.08
CA THR A 31 1.04 -24.86 29.64
C THR A 31 0.92 -23.53 28.87
N GLY A 32 1.26 -22.43 29.55
CA GLY A 32 1.30 -21.10 28.91
C GLY A 32 2.21 -21.04 27.68
N THR A 33 3.36 -21.73 27.70
CA THR A 33 4.26 -21.81 26.53
C THR A 33 3.58 -22.42 25.31
N HIS A 34 2.76 -23.45 25.52
CA HIS A 34 2.02 -24.09 24.45
C HIS A 34 0.86 -23.22 23.96
N ALA A 35 0.14 -22.57 24.88
CA ALA A 35 -0.90 -21.62 24.52
C ALA A 35 -0.36 -20.45 23.68
N MET A 36 0.78 -19.88 24.06
CA MET A 36 1.49 -18.85 23.28
C MET A 36 1.85 -19.34 21.88
N SER A 37 2.33 -20.57 21.75
CA SER A 37 2.67 -21.18 20.46
C SER A 37 1.44 -21.37 19.57
N ILE A 38 0.31 -21.84 20.13
CA ILE A 38 -0.95 -22.01 19.39
C ILE A 38 -1.45 -20.67 18.85
N LEU A 39 -1.36 -19.62 19.67
CA LEU A 39 -1.84 -18.28 19.32
C LEU A 39 -0.83 -17.47 18.50
N GLY A 40 0.43 -17.88 18.44
CA GLY A 40 1.51 -17.10 17.81
C GLY A 40 1.76 -15.77 18.50
N LEU A 41 1.53 -15.68 19.81
CA LEU A 41 1.69 -14.45 20.59
C LEU A 41 3.01 -14.42 21.35
N SER A 42 3.56 -13.22 21.53
CA SER A 42 4.68 -13.01 22.45
C SER A 42 4.23 -13.24 23.90
N ARG A 43 5.19 -13.52 24.80
CA ARG A 43 4.91 -13.65 26.24
C ARG A 43 4.24 -12.42 26.82
N HIS A 44 4.76 -11.24 26.53
CA HIS A 44 4.21 -9.99 27.03
C HIS A 44 2.74 -9.80 26.60
N THR A 45 2.43 -10.06 25.33
CA THR A 45 1.07 -9.97 24.82
C THR A 45 0.15 -10.99 25.47
N PHE A 46 0.58 -12.26 25.59
CA PHE A 46 -0.22 -13.33 26.20
C PHE A 46 -0.51 -13.05 27.67
N GLU A 47 0.50 -12.65 28.46
CA GLU A 47 0.33 -12.31 29.87
C GLU A 47 -0.63 -11.15 30.08
N LYS A 48 -0.60 -10.14 29.19
CA LYS A 48 -1.57 -9.04 29.21
C LYS A 48 -3.01 -9.55 29.02
N MET A 49 -3.26 -10.46 28.08
CA MET A 49 -4.59 -11.05 27.85
C MET A 49 -5.09 -11.84 29.07
N VAL A 50 -4.18 -12.56 29.75
CA VAL A 50 -4.51 -13.28 30.99
C VAL A 50 -4.82 -12.29 32.12
N GLN A 51 -4.05 -11.20 32.24
CA GLN A 51 -4.27 -10.16 33.25
C GLN A 51 -5.60 -9.40 33.04
N GLU A 52 -5.98 -9.16 31.79
CA GLU A 52 -7.25 -8.55 31.40
C GLU A 52 -8.44 -9.53 31.50
N GLY A 53 -8.18 -10.80 31.85
CA GLY A 53 -9.21 -11.82 32.03
C GLY A 53 -9.78 -12.40 30.72
N LEU A 54 -9.16 -12.09 29.58
CA LEU A 54 -9.59 -12.56 28.26
C LEU A 54 -9.24 -14.04 28.02
N ILE A 55 -8.18 -14.53 28.67
CA ILE A 55 -7.82 -15.95 28.70
C ILE A 55 -7.79 -16.38 30.16
N ALA A 56 -8.69 -17.28 30.53
CA ALA A 56 -8.80 -17.78 31.90
C ALA A 56 -7.61 -18.68 32.25
N ARG A 57 -7.04 -18.46 33.44
CA ARG A 57 -6.05 -19.35 34.05
C ARG A 57 -6.73 -20.35 34.96
N SER A 58 -6.29 -21.60 34.91
CA SER A 58 -6.69 -22.67 35.83
C SER A 58 -5.48 -23.12 36.66
N ASP A 59 -5.72 -23.54 37.90
CA ASP A 59 -4.74 -24.24 38.71
C ASP A 59 -5.06 -25.73 38.67
N ILE A 60 -4.17 -26.52 38.07
CA ILE A 60 -4.28 -27.97 37.98
C ILE A 60 -3.09 -28.56 38.74
N ASN A 61 -3.35 -29.18 39.88
CA ASN A 61 -2.32 -29.82 40.73
C ASN A 61 -1.15 -28.88 41.12
N GLY A 62 -1.42 -27.58 41.35
CA GLY A 62 -0.40 -26.60 41.71
C GLY A 62 0.32 -25.99 40.50
N HIS A 63 -0.15 -26.26 39.29
CA HIS A 63 0.41 -25.73 38.04
C HIS A 63 -0.61 -24.85 37.31
N ILE A 64 -0.16 -23.67 36.87
CA ILE A 64 -0.96 -22.80 36.01
C ILE A 64 -1.11 -23.46 34.64
N ALA A 65 -2.36 -23.65 34.23
CA ALA A 65 -2.73 -24.25 32.97
C ALA A 65 -3.87 -23.47 32.29
N TYR A 66 -4.05 -23.73 31.00
CA TYR A 66 -5.06 -23.09 30.16
C TYR A 66 -5.84 -24.16 29.42
N ASP A 67 -7.16 -24.02 29.30
CA ASP A 67 -7.97 -24.95 28.51
C ASP A 67 -7.63 -24.78 27.02
N LYS A 68 -7.23 -25.88 26.37
CA LYS A 68 -6.80 -25.90 24.97
C LYS A 68 -7.93 -25.48 24.03
N GLY A 69 -9.15 -25.96 24.25
CA GLY A 69 -10.30 -25.61 23.43
C GLY A 69 -10.65 -24.13 23.53
N VAL A 70 -10.57 -23.56 24.73
CA VAL A 70 -10.75 -22.11 24.95
C VAL A 70 -9.65 -21.31 24.26
N VAL A 71 -8.39 -21.72 24.39
CA VAL A 71 -7.25 -21.06 23.71
C VAL A 71 -7.39 -21.12 22.19
N GLU A 72 -7.79 -22.24 21.62
CA GLU A 72 -8.02 -22.37 20.17
C GLU A 72 -9.21 -21.52 19.71
N ALA A 73 -10.31 -21.51 20.46
CA ALA A 73 -11.48 -20.68 20.17
C ALA A 73 -11.17 -19.18 20.28
N PHE A 74 -10.22 -18.78 21.14
CA PHE A 74 -9.79 -17.39 21.29
C PHE A 74 -9.24 -16.78 19.99
N LYS A 75 -8.85 -17.58 18.99
CA LYS A 75 -8.45 -17.08 17.67
C LYS A 75 -9.56 -16.31 16.94
N GLN A 76 -10.82 -16.56 17.28
CA GLN A 76 -11.97 -15.84 16.73
C GLN A 76 -12.36 -14.63 17.58
N HIS A 77 -11.69 -14.41 18.73
CA HIS A 77 -12.00 -13.30 19.62
C HIS A 77 -11.59 -11.97 18.98
N PRO A 78 -12.41 -10.90 19.07
CA PRO A 78 -12.10 -9.60 18.47
C PRO A 78 -10.74 -9.03 18.87
N GLU A 79 -10.35 -9.17 20.15
CA GLU A 79 -9.05 -8.72 20.64
C GLU A 79 -7.86 -9.48 20.01
N TYR A 80 -8.01 -10.79 19.79
CA TYR A 80 -6.97 -11.57 19.11
C TYR A 80 -6.80 -11.11 17.67
N ILE A 81 -7.93 -10.96 16.95
CA ILE A 81 -7.94 -10.46 15.57
C ILE A 81 -7.33 -9.06 15.51
N ARG A 82 -7.67 -8.17 16.45
CA ARG A 82 -7.08 -6.82 16.55
C ARG A 82 -5.56 -6.88 16.72
N ILE A 83 -5.05 -7.72 17.61
CA ILE A 83 -3.60 -7.84 17.86
C ILE A 83 -2.88 -8.42 16.63
N GLN A 84 -3.45 -9.42 15.97
CA GLN A 84 -2.86 -10.03 14.77
C GLN A 84 -2.79 -9.05 13.59
N ASN A 85 -3.83 -8.24 13.43
CA ASN A 85 -3.89 -7.18 12.42
C ASN A 85 -3.01 -5.97 12.78
N GLY A 86 -2.53 -5.89 14.02
CA GLY A 86 -1.77 -4.76 14.54
C GLY A 86 -2.69 -3.67 15.10
N VAL A 87 -2.15 -2.91 16.05
CA VAL A 87 -2.88 -1.83 16.72
C VAL A 87 -2.33 -0.49 16.23
N LEU A 88 -3.23 0.42 15.87
CA LEU A 88 -2.89 1.80 15.55
C LEU A 88 -2.52 2.54 16.84
N ASP A 89 -1.45 3.32 16.80
CA ASP A 89 -1.13 4.25 17.88
C ASP A 89 -1.99 5.50 17.73
N GLU A 90 -2.84 5.81 18.71
CA GLU A 90 -3.73 6.99 18.67
C GLU A 90 -2.97 8.31 18.55
N ARG A 91 -1.68 8.33 18.93
CA ARG A 91 -0.80 9.50 18.79
C ARG A 91 -0.29 9.66 17.36
N ASN A 92 -0.43 8.66 16.50
CA ASN A 92 -0.02 8.73 15.10
C ASN A 92 -1.01 9.60 14.32
N GLN A 93 -0.63 10.86 14.13
CA GLN A 93 -1.40 11.83 13.33
C GLN A 93 -1.05 11.80 11.84
N LEU A 94 0.02 11.09 11.43
CA LEU A 94 0.52 11.10 10.06
C LEU A 94 -0.22 10.10 9.16
N ASN A 95 -0.40 8.86 9.63
CA ASN A 95 -0.94 7.78 8.82
C ASN A 95 -1.70 6.74 9.65
N ASP A 96 -2.27 5.75 8.97
CA ASP A 96 -2.99 4.62 9.57
C ASP A 96 -2.19 3.32 9.49
N LEU A 97 -0.86 3.40 9.63
CA LEU A 97 0.00 2.23 9.71
C LEU A 97 0.13 1.75 11.16
N THR A 98 0.07 0.44 11.36
CA THR A 98 0.40 -0.16 12.65
C THR A 98 1.92 -0.18 12.83
N GLY A 99 2.41 -0.41 14.05
CA GLY A 99 3.86 -0.55 14.28
C GLY A 99 4.51 -1.66 13.43
N LYS A 100 3.74 -2.69 13.07
CA LYS A 100 4.19 -3.78 12.18
C LYS A 100 4.33 -3.31 10.74
N ASP A 101 3.39 -2.49 10.26
CA ASP A 101 3.37 -1.98 8.89
C ASP A 101 4.38 -0.85 8.71
N TRP A 102 4.62 -0.06 9.75
CA TRP A 102 5.53 1.09 9.69
C TRP A 102 7.00 0.68 9.57
N LEU A 103 7.42 -0.42 10.21
CA LEU A 103 8.83 -0.84 10.21
C LEU A 103 9.39 -1.19 8.81
N PRO A 104 8.67 -1.91 7.92
CA PRO A 104 9.08 -2.05 6.53
C PRO A 104 9.26 -0.74 5.78
N GLU A 105 8.49 0.30 6.12
CA GLU A 105 8.49 1.60 5.46
C GLU A 105 9.71 2.46 5.83
N THR A 106 10.48 2.11 6.87
CA THR A 106 11.68 2.87 7.25
C THR A 106 12.93 2.51 6.45
N LYS A 107 12.84 1.57 5.51
CA LYS A 107 14.00 1.20 4.69
C LYS A 107 14.26 2.27 3.64
N SER A 108 15.53 2.50 3.32
CA SER A 108 15.92 3.48 2.30
C SER A 108 15.70 2.99 0.85
N TYR A 109 15.33 1.74 0.67
CA TYR A 109 15.06 1.15 -0.64
C TYR A 109 13.97 0.07 -0.52
N PHE A 110 13.26 -0.13 -1.62
CA PHE A 110 12.20 -1.10 -1.71
C PHE A 110 12.24 -1.83 -3.05
N TYR A 111 11.66 -3.03 -3.09
CA TYR A 111 11.51 -3.77 -4.32
C TYR A 111 10.14 -3.47 -4.92
N GLN A 112 10.14 -2.93 -6.14
CA GLN A 112 8.92 -2.84 -6.93
C GLN A 112 8.52 -4.26 -7.34
N LYS A 113 7.32 -4.70 -6.93
CA LYS A 113 6.77 -5.99 -7.36
C LYS A 113 6.19 -5.88 -8.78
N GLY A 114 5.55 -4.75 -9.07
CA GLY A 114 4.79 -4.54 -10.30
C GLY A 114 3.61 -5.51 -10.43
N LEU A 115 2.75 -5.27 -11.41
CA LEU A 115 1.66 -6.21 -11.76
C LEU A 115 2.14 -7.35 -12.66
N GLY A 116 3.28 -7.18 -13.34
CA GLY A 116 3.76 -8.06 -14.41
C GLY A 116 3.12 -7.71 -15.75
N ALA A 117 3.88 -7.89 -16.84
CA ALA A 117 3.49 -7.41 -18.18
C ALA A 117 2.19 -8.04 -18.72
N ASN A 118 1.78 -9.20 -18.23
CA ASN A 118 0.60 -9.92 -18.69
C ASN A 118 -0.64 -9.72 -17.80
N HIS A 119 -0.54 -8.87 -16.76
CA HIS A 119 -1.68 -8.60 -15.89
C HIS A 119 -2.80 -7.88 -16.68
N PRO A 120 -4.09 -8.22 -16.46
CA PRO A 120 -5.20 -7.52 -17.09
C PRO A 120 -5.17 -6.00 -16.85
N ASP A 121 -4.90 -5.59 -15.61
CA ASP A 121 -4.77 -4.17 -15.22
C ASP A 121 -3.50 -3.46 -15.73
N ALA A 122 -2.61 -4.15 -16.46
CA ALA A 122 -1.42 -3.50 -17.03
C ALA A 122 -1.69 -2.89 -18.41
N GLN A 123 -2.86 -3.14 -19.02
CA GLN A 123 -3.09 -2.75 -20.43
C GLN A 123 -3.33 -1.25 -20.60
N ILE A 124 -4.10 -0.62 -19.70
CA ILE A 124 -4.33 0.84 -19.75
C ILE A 124 -3.05 1.59 -19.41
N GLU A 125 -2.31 1.13 -18.41
CA GLU A 125 -1.04 1.74 -18.00
C GLU A 125 -0.04 1.83 -19.16
N LYS A 126 0.09 0.78 -19.97
CA LYS A 126 1.00 0.74 -21.14
C LYS A 126 0.70 1.77 -22.22
N GLN A 127 -0.54 2.27 -22.29
CA GLN A 127 -0.92 3.30 -23.28
C GLN A 127 -0.12 4.59 -23.05
N HIS A 128 0.20 4.90 -21.79
CA HIS A 128 1.03 6.05 -21.45
C HIS A 128 2.53 5.77 -21.75
N PRO A 129 3.30 6.75 -22.23
CA PRO A 129 4.72 6.58 -22.56
C PRO A 129 5.62 6.42 -21.33
N ALA A 130 5.28 7.08 -20.23
CA ALA A 130 6.07 7.06 -19.00
C ALA A 130 5.19 7.04 -17.74
N PRO A 131 4.41 5.98 -17.49
CA PRO A 131 3.62 5.85 -16.28
C PRO A 131 4.50 5.45 -15.08
N PHE A 132 4.10 5.85 -13.87
CA PHE A 132 4.58 5.24 -12.64
C PHE A 132 3.60 4.19 -12.11
N SER A 133 4.14 3.22 -11.35
CA SER A 133 3.36 2.16 -10.71
C SER A 133 2.42 2.71 -9.64
N PHE A 134 1.14 2.34 -9.71
CA PHE A 134 0.17 2.72 -8.68
C PHE A 134 0.53 2.15 -7.29
N GLN A 135 1.20 0.98 -7.24
CA GLN A 135 1.58 0.33 -5.97
C GLN A 135 2.67 1.11 -5.23
N ASP A 136 3.60 1.71 -5.98
CA ASP A 136 4.66 2.52 -5.37
C ASP A 136 4.08 3.83 -4.84
N ILE A 137 3.14 4.43 -5.56
CA ILE A 137 2.43 5.62 -5.11
C ILE A 137 1.47 5.34 -3.97
N GLU A 138 0.76 4.21 -3.98
CA GLU A 138 -0.10 3.77 -2.89
C GLU A 138 0.70 3.70 -1.58
N ARG A 139 1.90 3.12 -1.63
CA ARG A 139 2.80 3.06 -0.48
C ARG A 139 3.13 4.45 0.08
N LEU A 140 3.45 5.43 -0.78
CA LEU A 140 3.72 6.80 -0.36
C LEU A 140 2.46 7.46 0.23
N ILE A 141 1.31 7.31 -0.43
CA ILE A 141 0.02 7.82 0.07
C ILE A 141 -0.30 7.24 1.45
N LEU A 142 -0.17 5.92 1.61
CA LEU A 142 -0.41 5.24 2.89
C LEU A 142 0.54 5.73 3.98
N PHE A 143 1.78 6.09 3.64
CA PHE A 143 2.76 6.57 4.61
C PHE A 143 2.53 8.03 5.01
N PHE A 144 2.09 8.90 4.11
CA PHE A 144 1.94 10.34 4.36
C PHE A 144 0.51 10.82 4.59
N THR A 145 -0.48 9.91 4.57
CA THR A 145 -1.89 10.29 4.74
C THR A 145 -2.67 9.30 5.60
N LYS A 146 -3.79 9.77 6.14
CA LYS A 146 -4.87 8.94 6.71
C LYS A 146 -5.98 8.67 5.71
N LYS A 147 -6.78 7.65 5.97
CA LYS A 147 -7.98 7.35 5.18
C LYS A 147 -8.91 8.58 5.13
N GLY A 148 -9.48 8.85 3.97
CA GLY A 148 -10.36 10.00 3.74
C GLY A 148 -9.65 11.34 3.47
N MET A 149 -8.32 11.41 3.57
CA MET A 149 -7.56 12.59 3.19
C MET A 149 -7.56 12.85 1.68
N ASN A 150 -7.28 14.09 1.29
CA ASN A 150 -7.29 14.58 -0.07
C ASN A 150 -5.87 14.58 -0.66
N VAL A 151 -5.70 13.86 -1.77
CA VAL A 151 -4.44 13.78 -2.52
C VAL A 151 -4.59 14.52 -3.85
N LEU A 152 -3.63 15.38 -4.16
CA LEU A 152 -3.54 16.06 -5.46
C LEU A 152 -2.52 15.36 -6.36
N ASP A 153 -2.90 15.15 -7.63
CA ASP A 153 -1.99 14.83 -8.73
C ASP A 153 -2.16 15.86 -9.86
N PRO A 154 -1.24 16.80 -10.06
CA PRO A 154 -1.34 17.80 -11.10
C PRO A 154 -0.91 17.29 -12.49
N PHE A 155 -0.45 16.05 -12.62
CA PHE A 155 -0.06 15.46 -13.90
C PHE A 155 -0.56 14.02 -13.96
N GLY A 156 -1.89 13.89 -13.95
CA GLY A 156 -2.61 12.66 -13.66
C GLY A 156 -2.32 11.48 -14.59
N GLY A 157 -1.94 11.75 -15.84
CA GLY A 157 -1.70 10.75 -16.85
C GLY A 157 -2.85 9.75 -16.93
N VAL A 158 -2.52 8.46 -16.88
CA VAL A 158 -3.49 7.36 -16.88
C VAL A 158 -4.00 6.96 -15.48
N GLY A 159 -3.92 7.86 -14.50
CA GLY A 159 -4.61 7.75 -13.22
C GLY A 159 -4.00 6.78 -12.21
N SER A 160 -2.66 6.59 -12.20
CA SER A 160 -2.01 5.73 -11.19
C SER A 160 -2.22 6.25 -9.77
N THR A 161 -2.12 7.56 -9.53
CA THR A 161 -2.42 8.17 -8.22
C THR A 161 -3.90 8.03 -7.85
N ALA A 162 -4.80 8.26 -8.81
CA ALA A 162 -6.23 8.11 -8.59
C ALA A 162 -6.61 6.67 -8.23
N LYS A 163 -6.05 5.67 -8.93
CA LYS A 163 -6.21 4.25 -8.58
C LYS A 163 -5.70 3.96 -7.17
N ALA A 164 -4.49 4.43 -6.83
CA ALA A 164 -3.90 4.26 -5.51
C ALA A 164 -4.78 4.86 -4.40
N CYS A 165 -5.33 6.06 -4.61
CA CYS A 165 -6.28 6.67 -3.69
C CYS A 165 -7.56 5.84 -3.55
N ALA A 166 -8.13 5.36 -4.66
CA ALA A 166 -9.37 4.60 -4.67
C ALA A 166 -9.25 3.30 -3.84
N VAL A 167 -8.19 2.51 -4.07
CA VAL A 167 -8.01 1.23 -3.36
C VAL A 167 -7.62 1.42 -1.89
N SER A 168 -7.00 2.54 -1.55
CA SER A 168 -6.61 2.88 -0.17
C SER A 168 -7.63 3.74 0.57
N GLY A 169 -8.74 4.14 -0.07
CA GLY A 169 -9.80 4.94 0.55
C GLY A 169 -9.42 6.40 0.83
N ARG A 170 -8.66 7.04 -0.07
CA ARG A 170 -8.41 8.50 -0.09
C ARG A 170 -9.18 9.15 -1.24
N HIS A 171 -9.37 10.46 -1.18
CA HIS A 171 -9.95 11.21 -2.30
C HIS A 171 -8.83 11.77 -3.17
N CYS A 172 -8.99 11.65 -4.49
CA CYS A 172 -7.99 12.14 -5.44
C CYS A 172 -8.58 13.32 -6.19
N THR A 173 -7.82 14.41 -6.28
CA THR A 173 -7.99 15.42 -7.31
C THR A 173 -6.87 15.23 -8.32
N SER A 174 -7.21 14.93 -9.56
CA SER A 174 -6.23 14.67 -10.62
C SER A 174 -6.49 15.60 -11.80
N ILE A 175 -5.46 16.31 -12.22
CA ILE A 175 -5.49 17.22 -13.37
C ILE A 175 -4.67 16.59 -14.48
N GLU A 176 -5.25 16.49 -15.67
CA GLU A 176 -4.58 15.92 -16.84
C GLU A 176 -4.89 16.76 -18.07
N LEU A 177 -3.84 17.22 -18.76
CA LEU A 177 -3.95 18.08 -19.94
C LEU A 177 -4.53 17.30 -21.13
N SER A 178 -4.06 16.08 -21.37
CA SER A 178 -4.46 15.26 -22.51
C SER A 178 -5.86 14.68 -22.31
N PRO A 179 -6.85 15.02 -23.17
CA PRO A 179 -8.18 14.41 -23.09
C PRO A 179 -8.13 12.88 -23.21
N LYS A 180 -7.15 12.35 -23.96
CA LYS A 180 -6.94 10.90 -24.10
C LYS A 180 -6.58 10.27 -22.75
N TYR A 181 -5.57 10.79 -22.06
CA TYR A 181 -5.12 10.21 -20.79
C TYR A 181 -6.12 10.44 -19.67
N HIS A 182 -6.78 11.59 -19.66
CA HIS A 182 -7.91 11.86 -18.78
C HIS A 182 -9.00 10.78 -18.91
N ASN A 183 -9.48 10.51 -20.13
CA ASN A 183 -10.50 9.48 -20.36
C ASN A 183 -10.02 8.07 -19.97
N LEU A 184 -8.75 7.75 -20.25
CA LEU A 184 -8.14 6.48 -19.83
C LEU A 184 -8.06 6.37 -18.30
N SER A 185 -7.82 7.46 -17.57
CA SER A 185 -7.82 7.46 -16.11
C SER A 185 -9.20 7.08 -15.54
N ILE A 186 -10.28 7.63 -16.11
CA ILE A 186 -11.67 7.31 -15.73
C ILE A 186 -11.92 5.83 -16.02
N GLU A 187 -11.64 5.39 -17.24
CA GLU A 187 -11.80 3.99 -17.66
C GLU A 187 -11.04 3.03 -16.72
N ARG A 188 -9.83 3.41 -16.32
CA ARG A 188 -8.99 2.63 -15.41
C ARG A 188 -9.66 2.41 -14.07
N LEU A 189 -10.19 3.47 -13.44
CA LEU A 189 -10.88 3.36 -12.16
C LEU A 189 -12.13 2.48 -12.28
N GLU A 190 -12.91 2.68 -13.33
CA GLU A 190 -14.15 1.93 -13.57
C GLU A 190 -13.90 0.43 -13.80
N LYS A 191 -12.82 0.08 -14.50
CA LYS A 191 -12.48 -1.31 -14.84
C LYS A 191 -11.66 -2.03 -13.77
N GLU A 192 -10.65 -1.37 -13.23
CA GLU A 192 -9.64 -2.01 -12.36
C GLU A 192 -9.96 -1.90 -10.87
N VAL A 193 -10.82 -0.96 -10.47
CA VAL A 193 -11.24 -0.81 -9.06
C VAL A 193 -12.71 -1.18 -8.89
N GLY A 194 -13.59 -0.58 -9.69
CA GLY A 194 -15.00 -0.93 -9.70
C GLY A 194 -15.88 0.13 -10.34
N ARG A 195 -17.03 -0.29 -10.86
CA ARG A 195 -17.99 0.60 -11.50
C ARG A 195 -18.49 1.68 -10.53
N GLY A 196 -18.45 2.93 -10.97
CA GLY A 196 -18.81 4.13 -10.22
C GLY A 196 -17.64 4.74 -9.44
N THR A 197 -16.49 4.05 -9.34
CA THR A 197 -15.36 4.51 -8.53
C THR A 197 -14.88 5.90 -8.94
N SER A 198 -14.84 6.18 -10.25
CA SER A 198 -14.38 7.48 -10.76
C SER A 198 -15.16 8.67 -10.19
N THR A 199 -16.45 8.48 -9.85
CA THR A 199 -17.32 9.53 -9.31
C THR A 199 -16.99 9.96 -7.87
N HIS A 200 -16.15 9.18 -7.17
CA HIS A 200 -15.66 9.51 -5.83
C HIS A 200 -14.35 10.32 -5.83
N HIS A 201 -13.84 10.63 -7.02
CA HIS A 201 -12.63 11.41 -7.25
C HIS A 201 -12.92 12.60 -8.17
N ASN A 202 -12.12 13.65 -8.06
CA ASN A 202 -12.21 14.82 -8.91
C ASN A 202 -11.18 14.71 -10.04
N LEU A 203 -11.56 14.05 -11.12
CA LEU A 203 -10.73 13.91 -12.32
C LEU A 203 -11.06 15.07 -13.27
N ILE A 204 -10.07 15.91 -13.56
CA ILE A 204 -10.22 17.13 -14.35
C ILE A 204 -9.38 17.02 -15.60
N ASN A 205 -9.99 17.25 -16.77
CA ASN A 205 -9.23 17.51 -17.99
C ASN A 205 -8.91 19.02 -18.06
N GLY A 206 -7.65 19.39 -17.90
CA GLY A 206 -7.27 20.80 -17.83
C GLY A 206 -5.78 21.03 -17.63
N ASP A 207 -5.41 22.30 -17.60
CA ASP A 207 -4.03 22.77 -17.47
C ASP A 207 -3.71 23.09 -16.00
N SER A 208 -2.70 22.42 -15.46
CA SER A 208 -2.26 22.58 -14.07
C SER A 208 -1.71 23.98 -13.78
N CYS A 209 -1.04 24.62 -14.74
CA CYS A 209 -0.57 26.00 -14.58
C CYS A 209 -1.72 26.99 -14.37
N GLN A 210 -2.92 26.67 -14.87
CA GLN A 210 -4.11 27.51 -14.70
C GLN A 210 -4.93 27.13 -13.46
N LEU A 211 -5.03 25.84 -13.16
CA LEU A 211 -5.90 25.32 -12.11
C LEU A 211 -5.27 25.37 -10.73
N LEU A 212 -3.96 25.09 -10.60
CA LEU A 212 -3.29 25.06 -9.29
C LEU A 212 -3.44 26.38 -8.50
N PRO A 213 -3.27 27.57 -9.11
CA PRO A 213 -3.45 28.85 -8.40
C PRO A 213 -4.87 29.10 -7.87
N THR A 214 -5.87 28.35 -8.36
CA THR A 214 -7.27 28.52 -7.93
C THR A 214 -7.59 27.83 -6.60
N TYR A 215 -6.76 26.86 -6.20
CA TYR A 215 -6.93 26.16 -4.93
C TYR A 215 -6.40 27.00 -3.76
N LYS A 216 -7.09 26.95 -2.63
CA LYS A 216 -6.62 27.60 -1.40
C LYS A 216 -5.46 26.80 -0.80
N ALA A 217 -4.52 27.49 -0.15
CA ALA A 217 -3.49 26.81 0.64
C ALA A 217 -4.12 25.89 1.70
N GLY A 218 -3.55 24.70 1.90
CA GLY A 218 -4.07 23.69 2.83
C GLY A 218 -5.29 22.90 2.32
N THR A 219 -5.64 23.00 1.03
CA THR A 219 -6.73 22.19 0.45
C THR A 219 -6.40 20.69 0.38
N PHE A 220 -5.13 20.36 0.15
CA PHE A 220 -4.67 18.99 -0.04
C PHE A 220 -3.73 18.58 1.08
N ASP A 221 -3.87 17.34 1.53
CA ASP A 221 -3.06 16.76 2.60
C ASP A 221 -1.74 16.20 2.06
N PHE A 222 -1.73 15.78 0.79
CA PHE A 222 -0.55 15.24 0.12
C PHE A 222 -0.58 15.53 -1.39
N ILE A 223 0.59 15.73 -1.99
CA ILE A 223 0.74 15.98 -3.43
C ILE A 223 1.68 14.93 -4.00
N VAL A 224 1.18 14.17 -4.98
CA VAL A 224 1.97 13.29 -5.83
C VAL A 224 2.12 13.99 -7.15
N THR A 225 3.34 14.14 -7.65
CA THR A 225 3.55 14.84 -8.92
C THR A 225 4.67 14.18 -9.71
N SER A 226 4.51 14.16 -11.03
CA SER A 226 5.51 13.70 -12.00
C SER A 226 5.33 14.53 -13.28
N PRO A 227 5.75 15.81 -13.27
CA PRO A 227 5.64 16.67 -14.44
C PRO A 227 6.35 16.05 -15.66
N PRO A 228 5.96 16.44 -16.89
CA PRO A 228 6.72 16.09 -18.08
C PRO A 228 8.19 16.46 -17.93
N TYR A 229 9.09 15.50 -18.19
CA TYR A 229 10.52 15.75 -18.19
C TYR A 229 10.95 16.42 -19.49
N TRP A 230 11.74 17.48 -19.38
CA TRP A 230 12.23 18.24 -20.54
C TRP A 230 13.00 17.36 -21.53
N GLY A 231 12.52 17.31 -22.78
CA GLY A 231 13.26 16.73 -23.90
C GLY A 231 13.46 15.21 -23.88
N ILE A 232 12.95 14.47 -22.87
CA ILE A 232 13.32 13.06 -22.69
C ILE A 232 12.63 12.12 -23.69
N LEU A 233 11.35 12.38 -24.00
CA LEU A 233 10.51 11.49 -24.83
C LEU A 233 10.66 11.71 -26.34
N HIS A 234 11.33 12.79 -26.76
CA HIS A 234 11.62 13.05 -28.17
C HIS A 234 12.72 12.14 -28.74
N LYS A 235 13.39 11.33 -27.89
CA LYS A 235 14.40 10.36 -28.32
C LYS A 235 13.75 9.03 -28.73
N GLN A 236 13.75 8.73 -30.03
CA GLN A 236 13.30 7.44 -30.56
C GLN A 236 14.45 6.44 -30.66
N ASP A 237 14.82 5.82 -29.53
CA ASP A 237 15.80 4.74 -29.55
C ASP A 237 15.20 3.41 -30.08
N GLN A 238 16.05 2.40 -30.31
CA GLN A 238 15.60 1.09 -30.81
C GLN A 238 14.56 0.41 -29.89
N LYS A 239 14.54 0.74 -28.60
CA LYS A 239 13.61 0.19 -27.62
C LYS A 239 12.23 0.85 -27.77
N VAL A 240 12.17 2.16 -27.95
CA VAL A 240 10.92 2.90 -28.23
C VAL A 240 10.30 2.42 -29.54
N VAL A 241 11.10 2.27 -30.59
CA VAL A 241 10.61 1.77 -31.89
C VAL A 241 10.00 0.37 -31.75
N LYS A 242 10.71 -0.57 -31.10
CA LYS A 242 10.24 -1.95 -30.93
C LYS A 242 9.05 -2.08 -29.99
N ASN A 243 9.02 -1.33 -28.89
CA ASN A 243 8.01 -1.53 -27.85
C ASN A 243 6.77 -0.65 -28.03
N ARG A 244 6.90 0.52 -28.66
CA ARG A 244 5.81 1.50 -28.75
C ARG A 244 5.35 1.72 -30.18
N VAL A 245 6.24 2.11 -31.09
CA VAL A 245 5.87 2.35 -32.50
C VAL A 245 5.30 1.10 -33.15
N ALA A 246 5.97 -0.05 -33.00
CA ALA A 246 5.47 -1.33 -33.55
C ALA A 246 4.13 -1.79 -32.95
N ASN A 247 3.74 -1.28 -31.79
CA ASN A 247 2.48 -1.60 -31.10
C ASN A 247 1.47 -0.45 -31.17
N ASN A 248 1.73 0.59 -31.97
CA ASN A 248 0.89 1.78 -32.11
C ASN A 248 0.60 2.50 -30.76
N LEU A 249 1.61 2.58 -29.89
CA LEU A 249 1.56 3.29 -28.61
C LEU A 249 2.27 4.64 -28.70
N ASP A 250 1.77 5.64 -27.96
CA ASP A 250 2.27 7.03 -27.99
C ASP A 250 3.76 7.13 -27.64
N THR A 251 4.57 7.88 -28.37
CA THR A 251 6.00 8.04 -28.02
C THR A 251 6.28 9.20 -27.08
N HIS A 252 5.36 10.15 -26.99
CA HIS A 252 5.40 11.38 -26.19
C HIS A 252 4.00 11.66 -25.61
N TYR A 253 3.87 12.64 -24.73
CA TYR A 253 2.63 12.85 -23.95
C TYR A 253 1.49 13.44 -24.79
N SER A 254 1.75 14.51 -25.55
CA SER A 254 0.80 15.11 -26.49
C SER A 254 1.50 16.06 -27.48
N ASP A 255 0.78 16.50 -28.52
CA ASP A 255 1.23 17.57 -29.44
C ASP A 255 0.74 18.97 -28.98
N ASP A 256 0.22 19.11 -27.77
CA ASP A 256 -0.30 20.39 -27.25
C ASP A 256 0.86 21.35 -26.93
N ASP A 257 0.72 22.64 -27.28
CA ASP A 257 1.71 23.69 -26.98
C ASP A 257 1.84 23.95 -25.46
N LYS A 258 0.83 23.58 -24.68
CA LYS A 258 0.83 23.65 -23.22
C LYS A 258 1.48 22.46 -22.55
N ASP A 259 1.82 21.42 -23.32
CA ASP A 259 2.56 20.28 -22.80
C ASP A 259 3.99 20.72 -22.48
N LEU A 260 4.35 20.70 -21.20
CA LEU A 260 5.68 21.10 -20.75
C LEU A 260 6.79 20.25 -21.39
N GLY A 261 6.48 19.03 -21.83
CA GLY A 261 7.40 18.15 -22.54
C GLY A 261 7.74 18.62 -23.96
N ASN A 262 6.97 19.54 -24.54
CA ASN A 262 7.17 20.09 -25.88
C ASN A 262 8.00 21.39 -25.89
N ILE A 263 8.34 21.93 -24.71
CA ILE A 263 9.14 23.16 -24.60
C ILE A 263 10.56 22.87 -25.10
N SER A 264 10.97 23.58 -26.16
CA SER A 264 12.29 23.39 -26.78
C SER A 264 13.45 24.09 -26.07
N ASP A 265 13.16 25.16 -25.34
CA ASP A 265 14.13 25.95 -24.58
C ASP A 265 14.14 25.54 -23.11
N TYR A 266 15.29 25.17 -22.57
CA TYR A 266 15.41 24.65 -21.21
C TYR A 266 15.13 25.70 -20.14
N GLU A 267 15.58 26.94 -20.34
CA GLU A 267 15.37 28.02 -19.37
C GLU A 267 13.89 28.37 -19.29
N LYS A 268 13.21 28.47 -20.44
CA LYS A 268 11.76 28.65 -20.49
C LYS A 268 11.00 27.52 -19.78
N PHE A 269 11.46 26.28 -19.90
CA PHE A 269 10.86 25.15 -19.17
C PHE A 269 11.03 25.32 -17.65
N LEU A 270 12.21 25.74 -17.19
CA LEU A 270 12.46 25.98 -15.77
C LEU A 270 11.60 27.13 -15.24
N ASP A 271 11.51 28.25 -15.96
CA ASP A 271 10.71 29.41 -15.56
C ASP A 271 9.25 29.02 -15.33
N ILE A 272 8.63 28.27 -16.26
CA ILE A 272 7.24 27.81 -16.14
C ILE A 272 7.06 26.83 -14.97
N LEU A 273 8.09 26.05 -14.62
CA LEU A 273 7.99 25.04 -13.56
C LEU A 273 8.08 25.65 -12.15
N ILE A 274 8.71 26.82 -12.01
CA ILE A 274 8.94 27.47 -10.71
C ILE A 274 8.00 28.65 -10.43
N GLU A 275 7.31 29.18 -11.44
CA GLU A 275 6.25 30.19 -11.32
C GLU A 275 4.96 29.62 -10.71
#